data_AF-A0A4R0GCR3-F1
#
_entry.id   AF-A0A4R0GCR3-F1
#
_cell.length_a   1.000
_cell.length_b   1.000
_cell.length_c   1.000
_cell.angle_alpha   90.00
_cell.angle_beta   90.00
_cell.angle_gamma   90.00
#
_symmetry.space_group_name_H-M   'P 1'
#
loop_
_entity.id
_entity.type
_entity.pdbx_description
1 polymer ?
#
loop_
_entity_poly.entity_id
_entity_poly.type
_entity_poly.pdbx_seq_one_letter_code
_entity_poly.pdbx_strand_id
1 'polypeptide(L)'
;VYQQRVSRLTHSLSVCVITVDWSGYPSSEFSVLRASLLCDGSAIPLMSKVISSRYQNNSAVQNDFLDQMAAAIGKDKQVIIVTDAGFRSSWFHPLRSLGWDFVGRVRGSLYFQVAGDEEWQMARDMVSSTTARYLGFGRLARNASRDCPGHVYTVHKRATGRKSSQHSPRTDRMYRKNAREPWLLFTSLMGYKPRGIVKIYSRRMQTEQNFRDEKSERYGLGLRASKSRGKKRISVLCLLAT
;
A
#
# COMPACT_ATOMS: atom_id res chain seq x y z
N VAL A 1 -14.11 16.38 -8.69
CA VAL A 1 -14.74 15.92 -7.43
C VAL A 1 -13.69 15.52 -6.39
N TYR A 2 -12.83 14.52 -6.64
CA TYR A 2 -11.85 14.08 -5.64
C TYR A 2 -10.92 15.20 -5.14
N GLN A 3 -10.41 16.07 -6.02
CA GLN A 3 -9.48 17.14 -5.64
C GLN A 3 -10.00 18.04 -4.51
N GLN A 4 -11.21 18.60 -4.65
CA GLN A 4 -11.80 19.47 -3.63
C GLN A 4 -11.99 18.76 -2.28
N ARG A 5 -12.36 17.47 -2.33
CA ARG A 5 -12.56 16.68 -1.11
C ARG A 5 -11.25 16.37 -0.41
N VAL A 6 -10.25 15.91 -1.17
CA VAL A 6 -8.91 15.65 -0.66
C VAL A 6 -8.37 16.92 0.00
N SER A 7 -8.41 18.04 -0.71
CA SER A 7 -7.96 19.34 -0.21
C SER A 7 -8.65 19.72 1.11
N ARG A 8 -9.98 19.58 1.21
CA ARG A 8 -10.72 19.83 2.46
C ARG A 8 -10.30 18.90 3.60
N LEU A 9 -10.15 17.60 3.34
CA LEU A 9 -9.80 16.60 4.35
C LEU A 9 -8.36 16.72 4.84
N THR A 10 -7.45 17.21 3.99
CA THR A 10 -6.03 17.37 4.33
C THR A 10 -5.67 18.78 4.77
N HIS A 11 -6.55 19.78 4.58
CA HIS A 11 -6.25 21.20 4.78
C HIS A 11 -5.62 21.50 6.15
N SER A 12 -6.22 21.01 7.23
CA SER A 12 -5.76 21.25 8.61
C SER A 12 -4.61 20.34 9.05
N LEU A 13 -4.18 19.40 8.21
CA LEU A 13 -3.13 18.44 8.54
C LEU A 13 -1.77 18.98 8.08
N SER A 14 -0.80 18.92 9.00
CA SER A 14 0.62 19.12 8.67
C SER A 14 1.26 17.86 8.10
N VAL A 15 0.80 16.69 8.55
CA VAL A 15 1.28 15.37 8.11
C VAL A 15 0.12 14.50 7.65
N CYS A 16 0.21 13.96 6.44
CA CYS A 16 -0.75 13.05 5.85
C CYS A 16 -0.12 11.66 5.69
N VAL A 17 -0.56 10.70 6.51
CA VAL A 17 -0.17 9.29 6.32
C VAL A 17 -1.23 8.61 5.46
N ILE A 18 -0.88 8.26 4.24
CA ILE A 18 -1.82 7.77 3.22
C ILE A 18 -1.41 6.38 2.81
N THR A 19 -2.34 5.43 2.83
CA THR A 19 -2.12 4.11 2.27
C THR A 19 -2.60 4.08 0.82
N VAL A 20 -1.83 3.44 -0.06
CA VAL A 20 -2.19 3.24 -1.46
C VAL A 20 -2.24 1.75 -1.76
N ASP A 21 -3.36 1.27 -2.27
CA ASP A 21 -3.54 -0.16 -2.54
C ASP A 21 -4.44 -0.44 -3.75
N TRP A 22 -4.27 -1.64 -4.31
CA TRP A 22 -5.09 -2.16 -5.39
C TRP A 22 -6.16 -3.10 -4.87
N SER A 23 -7.34 -3.05 -5.48
CA SER A 23 -8.38 -4.04 -5.25
C SER A 23 -9.05 -4.44 -6.56
N GLY A 24 -9.24 -5.75 -6.76
CA GLY A 24 -10.02 -6.25 -7.89
C GLY A 24 -11.52 -5.94 -7.70
N TYR A 25 -12.18 -5.48 -8.75
CA TYR A 25 -13.64 -5.38 -8.79
C TYR A 25 -14.25 -6.79 -8.99
N PRO A 26 -15.47 -7.08 -8.51
CA PRO A 26 -16.08 -8.41 -8.62
C PRO A 26 -16.13 -8.97 -10.05
N SER A 27 -16.23 -8.11 -11.07
CA SER A 27 -16.25 -8.53 -12.48
C SER A 27 -14.88 -9.00 -13.01
N SER A 28 -13.80 -8.89 -12.22
CA SER A 28 -12.38 -9.16 -12.55
C SER A 28 -11.78 -8.35 -13.73
N GLU A 29 -12.60 -7.75 -14.58
CA GLU A 29 -12.23 -6.87 -15.69
C GLU A 29 -11.59 -5.55 -15.25
N PHE A 30 -11.96 -5.07 -14.05
CA PHE A 30 -11.50 -3.80 -13.51
C PHE A 30 -10.81 -3.99 -12.16
N SER A 31 -9.83 -3.14 -11.94
CA SER A 31 -9.12 -2.94 -10.68
C SER A 31 -9.28 -1.50 -10.24
N VAL A 32 -9.34 -1.30 -8.94
CA VAL A 32 -9.41 0.02 -8.31
C VAL A 32 -8.06 0.28 -7.64
N LEU A 33 -7.40 1.37 -8.01
CA LEU A 33 -6.30 1.94 -7.26
C LEU A 33 -6.88 2.98 -6.30
N ARG A 34 -6.64 2.84 -5.01
CA ARG A 34 -7.18 3.75 -3.99
C ARG A 34 -6.09 4.30 -3.10
N ALA A 35 -6.25 5.58 -2.78
CA ALA A 35 -5.57 6.25 -1.68
C ALA A 35 -6.56 6.51 -0.54
N SER A 36 -6.15 6.19 0.69
CA SER A 36 -6.94 6.46 1.88
C SER A 36 -6.06 7.08 2.96
N LEU A 37 -6.55 8.13 3.62
CA LEU A 37 -5.91 8.73 4.78
C LEU A 37 -6.03 7.78 5.96
N LEU A 38 -4.90 7.43 6.57
CA LEU A 38 -4.87 6.59 7.75
C LEU A 38 -5.24 7.42 8.97
N CYS A 39 -6.29 7.01 9.67
CA CYS A 39 -6.80 7.66 10.88
C CYS A 39 -6.74 6.71 12.08
N ASP A 40 -6.98 7.21 13.29
CA ASP A 40 -7.20 6.36 14.45
C ASP A 40 -8.60 5.74 14.32
N GLY A 41 -8.67 4.45 14.00
CA GLY A 41 -9.89 3.76 13.59
C GLY A 41 -9.85 3.31 12.13
N SER A 42 -10.86 3.69 11.35
CA SER A 42 -10.96 3.36 9.92
C SER A 42 -10.28 4.42 9.06
N ALA A 43 -9.65 3.99 7.97
CA ALA A 43 -9.09 4.92 6.99
C ALA A 43 -10.22 5.64 6.25
N ILE A 44 -9.95 6.90 5.90
CA ILE A 44 -10.87 7.74 5.12
C ILE A 44 -10.42 7.68 3.66
N PRO A 45 -11.20 7.09 2.75
CA PRO A 45 -10.88 7.12 1.33
C PRO A 45 -10.74 8.56 0.82
N LEU A 46 -9.67 8.82 0.09
CA LEU A 46 -9.36 10.14 -0.47
C LEU A 46 -9.67 10.19 -1.96
N MET A 47 -9.17 9.19 -2.70
CA MET A 47 -9.27 9.14 -4.14
C MET A 47 -9.23 7.70 -4.64
N SER A 48 -10.06 7.41 -5.64
CA SER A 48 -10.15 6.09 -6.28
C SER A 48 -10.07 6.23 -7.79
N LYS A 49 -9.30 5.35 -8.45
CA LYS A 49 -9.20 5.28 -9.90
C LYS A 49 -9.54 3.88 -10.37
N VAL A 50 -10.59 3.77 -11.19
CA VAL A 50 -11.02 2.52 -11.82
C VAL A 50 -10.27 2.34 -13.13
N ILE A 51 -9.53 1.24 -13.26
CA ILE A 51 -8.71 0.94 -14.43
C ILE A 51 -9.00 -0.50 -14.87
N SER A 52 -8.86 -0.82 -16.15
CA SER A 52 -8.88 -2.22 -16.58
C SER A 52 -7.76 -2.99 -15.86
N SER A 53 -8.07 -4.20 -15.39
CA SER A 53 -7.13 -5.05 -14.65
C SER A 53 -5.85 -5.38 -15.44
N ARG A 54 -5.87 -5.28 -16.78
CA ARG A 54 -4.67 -5.43 -17.62
C ARG A 54 -3.58 -4.38 -17.34
N TYR A 55 -3.95 -3.24 -16.76
CA TYR A 55 -3.02 -2.18 -16.37
C TYR A 55 -2.80 -2.14 -14.85
N GLN A 56 -3.19 -3.18 -14.12
CA GLN A 56 -2.85 -3.27 -12.71
C GLN A 56 -1.33 -3.27 -12.54
N ASN A 57 -0.82 -2.46 -11.60
CA ASN A 57 0.62 -2.23 -11.39
C ASN A 57 1.35 -1.60 -12.60
N ASN A 58 0.64 -0.97 -13.53
CA ASN A 58 1.26 -0.19 -14.60
C ASN A 58 1.82 1.14 -14.05
N SER A 59 3.10 1.41 -14.31
CA SER A 59 3.81 2.59 -13.78
C SER A 59 3.23 3.92 -14.25
N ALA A 60 2.78 4.03 -15.50
CA ALA A 60 2.20 5.30 -16.00
C ALA A 60 0.86 5.61 -15.31
N VAL A 61 0.04 4.59 -15.09
CA VAL A 61 -1.23 4.72 -14.34
C VAL A 61 -0.99 5.13 -12.89
N GLN A 62 0.06 4.57 -12.29
CA GLN A 62 0.52 4.83 -10.94
C GLN A 62 1.04 6.27 -10.78
N ASN A 63 1.90 6.72 -11.69
CA ASN A 63 2.45 8.08 -11.67
C ASN A 63 1.35 9.13 -11.85
N ASP A 64 0.49 8.98 -12.84
CA ASP A 64 -0.65 9.89 -13.05
C ASP A 64 -1.59 9.94 -11.83
N PHE A 65 -1.73 8.83 -11.11
CA PHE A 65 -2.49 8.81 -9.85
C PHE A 65 -1.80 9.60 -8.74
N LEU A 66 -0.46 9.50 -8.62
CA LEU A 66 0.31 10.29 -7.66
C LEU A 66 0.26 11.79 -7.99
N ASP A 67 0.39 12.16 -9.27
CA ASP A 67 0.32 13.56 -9.71
C ASP A 67 -1.02 14.20 -9.36
N GLN A 68 -2.13 13.46 -9.57
CA GLN A 68 -3.46 13.91 -9.16
C GLN A 68 -3.60 14.08 -7.64
N MET A 69 -2.99 13.19 -6.85
CA MET A 69 -2.99 13.35 -5.39
C MET A 69 -2.15 14.55 -4.96
N ALA A 70 -0.96 14.73 -5.55
CA ALA A 70 -0.08 15.85 -5.21
C ALA A 70 -0.73 17.19 -5.50
N ALA A 71 -1.40 17.31 -6.65
CA ALA A 71 -2.20 18.48 -6.99
C ALA A 71 -3.33 18.75 -5.97
N ALA A 72 -3.89 17.70 -5.36
CA ALA A 72 -5.02 17.81 -4.44
C ALA A 72 -4.62 18.09 -2.98
N ILE A 73 -3.49 17.52 -2.52
CA ILE A 73 -3.01 17.64 -1.13
C ILE A 73 -2.36 19.01 -0.89
N GLY A 74 -1.65 19.54 -1.88
CA GLY A 74 -0.82 20.74 -1.73
C GLY A 74 0.65 20.40 -1.41
N LYS A 75 1.52 21.40 -1.55
CA LYS A 75 2.98 21.26 -1.37
C LYS A 75 3.45 21.56 0.06
N ASP A 76 2.58 22.09 0.91
CA ASP A 76 2.85 22.53 2.28
C ASP A 76 2.83 21.38 3.30
N LYS A 77 2.49 20.17 2.88
CA LYS A 77 2.20 19.03 3.78
C LYS A 77 3.26 17.96 3.65
N GLN A 78 3.68 17.41 4.79
CA GLN A 78 4.47 16.18 4.78
C GLN A 78 3.54 15.01 4.43
N VAL A 79 3.89 14.23 3.43
CA VAL A 79 3.10 13.06 3.01
C VAL A 79 3.92 11.79 3.20
N ILE A 80 3.34 10.79 3.85
CA ILE A 80 3.93 9.46 4.05
C ILE A 80 3.04 8.43 3.37
N ILE A 81 3.54 7.81 2.29
CA ILE A 81 2.82 6.78 1.54
C ILE A 81 3.12 5.37 2.08
N VAL A 82 2.08 4.63 2.45
CA VAL A 82 2.18 3.24 2.93
C VAL A 82 1.67 2.28 1.86
N THR A 83 2.47 1.30 1.44
CA THR A 83 2.09 0.32 0.39
C THR A 83 2.53 -1.11 0.71
N ASP A 84 1.74 -2.11 0.31
CA ASP A 84 2.16 -3.53 0.39
C ASP A 84 3.13 -3.90 -0.74
N ALA A 85 3.68 -5.11 -0.68
CA ALA A 85 4.66 -5.67 -1.62
C ALA A 85 4.14 -5.89 -3.05
N GLY A 86 2.89 -5.51 -3.35
CA GLY A 86 2.41 -5.41 -4.74
C GLY A 86 3.08 -4.27 -5.50
N PHE A 87 3.53 -3.24 -4.79
CA PHE A 87 4.27 -2.11 -5.35
C PHE A 87 5.77 -2.44 -5.37
N ARG A 88 6.37 -2.41 -6.56
CA ARG A 88 7.78 -2.77 -6.78
C ARG A 88 8.70 -1.58 -6.54
N SER A 89 10.02 -1.79 -6.53
CA SER A 89 11.00 -0.73 -6.23
C SER A 89 10.88 0.54 -7.07
N SER A 90 10.45 0.43 -8.34
CA SER A 90 10.21 1.59 -9.21
C SER A 90 9.15 2.55 -8.66
N TRP A 91 8.19 2.09 -7.85
CA TRP A 91 7.14 2.91 -7.23
C TRP A 91 7.70 3.98 -6.27
N PHE A 92 8.88 3.76 -5.69
CA PHE A 92 9.46 4.69 -4.72
C PHE A 92 10.12 5.92 -5.34
N HIS A 93 10.47 5.89 -6.63
CA HIS A 93 11.16 7.03 -7.28
C HIS A 93 10.21 8.22 -7.48
N PRO A 94 9.00 8.03 -8.04
CA PRO A 94 8.02 9.13 -8.16
C PRO A 94 7.63 9.73 -6.81
N LEU A 95 7.54 8.91 -5.76
CA LEU A 95 7.25 9.38 -4.41
C LEU A 95 8.35 10.33 -3.91
N ARG A 96 9.62 9.94 -4.09
CA ARG A 96 10.76 10.79 -3.74
C ARG A 96 10.81 12.07 -4.56
N SER A 97 10.51 12.03 -5.86
CA SER A 97 10.49 13.24 -6.69
C SER A 97 9.39 14.23 -6.28
N LEU A 98 8.31 13.75 -5.66
CA LEU A 98 7.27 14.59 -5.07
C LEU A 98 7.65 15.13 -3.67
N GLY A 99 8.82 14.76 -3.15
CA GLY A 99 9.23 15.09 -1.78
C GLY A 99 8.46 14.29 -0.72
N TRP A 100 7.84 13.18 -1.10
CA TRP A 100 7.05 12.36 -0.20
C TRP A 100 7.86 11.23 0.41
N ASP A 101 7.57 10.96 1.68
CA ASP A 101 8.09 9.82 2.39
C ASP A 101 7.28 8.56 2.10
N PHE A 102 7.86 7.39 2.39
CA PHE A 102 7.15 6.13 2.20
C PHE A 102 7.51 5.05 3.22
N VAL A 103 6.61 4.10 3.42
CA VAL A 103 6.83 2.83 4.13
C VAL A 103 6.24 1.70 3.29
N GLY A 104 7.09 0.93 2.63
CA GLY A 104 6.70 -0.20 1.79
C GLY A 104 7.11 -1.54 2.38
N ARG A 105 6.37 -2.62 2.08
CA ARG A 105 6.86 -3.99 2.32
C ARG A 105 7.61 -4.51 1.11
N VAL A 106 8.75 -5.13 1.36
CA VAL A 106 9.53 -5.87 0.38
C VAL A 106 9.32 -7.36 0.62
N ARG A 107 9.17 -8.16 -0.44
CA ARG A 107 8.86 -9.59 -0.34
C ARG A 107 9.38 -10.35 -1.56
N GLY A 108 9.53 -11.67 -1.41
CA GLY A 108 9.82 -12.57 -2.51
C GLY A 108 11.26 -12.46 -3.00
N SER A 109 11.43 -12.44 -4.32
CA SER A 109 12.74 -12.38 -4.99
C SER A 109 13.30 -10.96 -5.17
N LEU A 110 12.73 -9.97 -4.48
CA LEU A 110 13.32 -8.64 -4.43
C LEU A 110 14.58 -8.67 -3.58
N TYR A 111 15.66 -8.12 -4.15
CA TYR A 111 16.94 -7.98 -3.49
C TYR A 111 17.05 -6.64 -2.77
N PHE A 112 17.68 -6.66 -1.61
CA PHE A 112 18.11 -5.46 -0.89
C PHE A 112 19.54 -5.69 -0.38
N GLN A 113 20.23 -4.61 -0.06
CA GLN A 113 21.56 -4.62 0.54
C GLN A 113 21.61 -3.56 1.63
N VAL A 114 22.11 -3.91 2.81
CA VAL A 114 22.39 -2.93 3.86
C VAL A 114 23.80 -2.39 3.67
N ALA A 115 24.01 -1.11 3.89
CA ALA A 115 25.32 -0.48 3.79
C ALA A 115 26.30 -1.16 4.77
N GLY A 116 27.44 -1.60 4.24
CA GLY A 116 28.43 -2.39 4.97
C GLY A 116 28.36 -3.89 4.68
N ASP A 117 27.25 -4.39 4.11
CA ASP A 117 27.17 -5.78 3.64
C ASP A 117 27.82 -5.90 2.25
N GLU A 118 28.63 -6.93 2.05
CA GLU A 118 29.23 -7.23 0.73
C GLU A 118 28.19 -7.77 -0.26
N GLU A 119 27.22 -8.54 0.24
CA GLU A 119 26.29 -9.32 -0.58
C GLU A 119 24.86 -8.80 -0.58
N TRP A 120 24.21 -8.91 -1.73
CA TRP A 120 22.78 -8.63 -1.88
C TRP A 120 21.92 -9.80 -1.43
N GLN A 121 21.01 -9.56 -0.49
CA GLN A 121 20.14 -10.57 0.09
C GLN A 121 18.74 -10.53 -0.54
N MET A 122 18.10 -11.69 -0.71
CA MET A 122 16.68 -11.74 -1.12
C MET A 122 15.76 -11.55 0.09
N ALA A 123 14.66 -10.83 -0.10
CA ALA A 123 13.68 -10.59 0.95
C ALA A 123 13.05 -11.87 1.53
N ARG A 124 12.90 -12.92 0.72
CA ARG A 124 12.35 -14.22 1.16
C ARG A 124 13.29 -15.03 2.06
N ASP A 125 14.59 -14.78 1.96
CA ASP A 125 15.64 -15.53 2.69
C ASP A 125 16.06 -14.80 3.97
N MET A 126 15.42 -13.66 4.27
CA MET A 126 15.69 -12.85 5.43
C MET A 126 15.33 -13.56 6.74
N VAL A 127 16.31 -13.67 7.64
CA VAL A 127 16.08 -14.10 9.02
C VAL A 127 15.45 -12.96 9.82
N SER A 128 14.42 -13.27 10.60
CA SER A 128 13.66 -12.27 11.35
C SER A 128 13.27 -12.78 12.73
N SER A 129 13.10 -11.85 13.66
CA SER A 129 12.68 -12.15 15.03
C SER A 129 11.29 -11.58 15.31
N THR A 130 10.65 -12.03 16.38
CA THR A 130 9.37 -11.47 16.85
C THR A 130 9.50 -10.02 17.32
N THR A 131 10.71 -9.60 17.66
CA THR A 131 11.04 -8.20 17.98
C THR A 131 11.36 -7.44 16.71
N ALA A 132 10.78 -6.25 16.57
CA ALA A 132 11.08 -5.36 15.46
C ALA A 132 12.53 -4.86 15.54
N ARG A 133 13.30 -5.01 14.46
CA ARG A 133 14.70 -4.61 14.37
C ARG A 133 14.92 -3.63 13.22
N TYR A 134 15.83 -2.69 13.43
CA TYR A 134 16.42 -1.90 12.36
C TYR A 134 17.66 -2.64 11.87
N LEU A 135 17.78 -2.81 10.56
CA LEU A 135 18.89 -3.53 9.95
C LEU A 135 19.96 -2.56 9.45
N GLY A 136 19.56 -1.38 8.99
CA GLY A 136 20.48 -0.33 8.56
C GLY A 136 19.92 0.50 7.41
N PHE A 137 20.72 1.48 6.99
CA PHE A 137 20.52 2.18 5.73
C PHE A 137 21.04 1.30 4.60
N GLY A 138 20.40 1.31 3.45
CA GLY A 138 20.69 0.38 2.38
C GLY A 138 20.01 0.76 1.08
N ARG A 139 19.96 -0.21 0.17
CA ARG A 139 19.45 -0.06 -1.20
C ARG A 139 18.49 -1.18 -1.54
N LEU A 140 17.51 -0.87 -2.38
CA LEU A 140 16.54 -1.82 -2.91
C LEU A 140 16.73 -1.96 -4.42
N ALA A 141 16.80 -3.22 -4.89
CA ALA A 141 17.03 -3.66 -6.26
C ALA A 141 18.47 -3.49 -6.78
N ARG A 142 18.99 -4.58 -7.37
CA ARG A 142 20.34 -4.65 -7.99
C ARG A 142 20.48 -3.83 -9.28
N ASN A 143 19.37 -3.63 -9.99
CA ASN A 143 19.39 -2.91 -11.26
C ASN A 143 19.39 -1.40 -11.00
N ALA A 144 20.39 -0.68 -11.53
CA ALA A 144 20.55 0.76 -11.36
C ALA A 144 19.29 1.58 -11.67
N SER A 145 18.51 1.21 -12.70
CA SER A 145 17.26 1.90 -13.08
C SER A 145 16.13 1.77 -12.05
N ARG A 146 16.28 0.87 -11.09
CA ARG A 146 15.29 0.53 -10.06
C ARG A 146 15.86 0.67 -8.65
N ASP A 147 17.11 1.09 -8.55
CA ASP A 147 17.82 1.24 -7.31
C ASP A 147 17.20 2.37 -6.49
N CYS A 148 16.87 2.07 -5.23
CA CYS A 148 16.31 3.06 -4.33
C CYS A 148 17.02 2.98 -2.98
N PRO A 149 17.65 4.05 -2.49
CA PRO A 149 18.23 4.09 -1.15
C PRO A 149 17.14 4.23 -0.08
N GLY A 150 17.40 3.77 1.14
CA GLY A 150 16.45 3.86 2.25
C GLY A 150 16.81 3.00 3.45
N HIS A 151 15.95 2.99 4.45
CA HIS A 151 16.13 2.29 5.72
C HIS A 151 15.37 0.97 5.73
N VAL A 152 16.03 -0.08 6.23
CA VAL A 152 15.50 -1.45 6.24
C VAL A 152 15.16 -1.87 7.67
N TYR A 153 13.95 -2.38 7.86
CA TYR A 153 13.44 -2.88 9.12
C TYR A 153 12.84 -4.28 8.96
N THR A 154 12.91 -5.10 10.00
CA THR A 154 12.35 -6.46 9.97
C THR A 154 11.54 -6.79 11.22
N VAL A 155 10.45 -7.54 11.06
CA VAL A 155 9.69 -8.13 12.17
C VAL A 155 8.94 -9.38 11.71
N HIS A 156 8.91 -10.41 12.54
CA HIS A 156 8.06 -11.58 12.34
C HIS A 156 6.88 -11.54 13.30
N LYS A 157 5.70 -11.20 12.79
CA LYS A 157 4.48 -11.21 13.61
C LYS A 157 3.93 -12.63 13.75
N ARG A 158 3.51 -12.99 14.96
CA ARG A 158 2.77 -14.24 15.19
C ARG A 158 1.48 -14.25 14.38
N ALA A 159 1.15 -15.39 13.80
CA ALA A 159 -0.08 -15.57 13.06
C ALA A 159 -1.30 -15.38 13.97
N THR A 160 -2.26 -14.55 13.54
CA THR A 160 -3.44 -14.19 14.35
C THR A 160 -4.59 -15.21 14.28
N GLY A 161 -4.31 -16.50 14.01
CA GLY A 161 -5.29 -17.59 14.09
C GLY A 161 -6.59 -17.44 13.25
N ARG A 162 -6.63 -16.56 12.24
CA ARG A 162 -7.86 -16.25 11.50
C ARG A 162 -8.40 -17.49 10.77
N LYS A 163 -9.71 -17.74 10.92
CA LYS A 163 -10.44 -18.81 10.22
C LYS A 163 -10.49 -18.52 8.72
N SER A 164 -10.31 -19.56 7.91
CA SER A 164 -10.40 -19.50 6.45
C SER A 164 -11.86 -19.33 6.02
N SER A 165 -12.10 -18.55 4.96
CA SER A 165 -13.37 -18.56 4.26
C SER A 165 -13.37 -19.71 3.24
N GLN A 166 -14.28 -20.67 3.39
CA GLN A 166 -14.36 -21.83 2.48
C GLN A 166 -14.68 -21.46 1.03
N HIS A 167 -15.11 -20.22 0.75
CA HIS A 167 -15.52 -19.77 -0.58
C HIS A 167 -14.36 -19.51 -1.55
N SER A 168 -13.10 -19.38 -1.11
CA SER A 168 -11.97 -19.10 -2.01
C SER A 168 -10.65 -19.72 -1.52
N PRO A 169 -10.53 -21.06 -1.55
CA PRO A 169 -9.45 -21.79 -0.88
C PRO A 169 -8.04 -21.48 -1.44
N ARG A 170 -7.91 -21.19 -2.74
CA ARG A 170 -6.62 -20.83 -3.36
C ARG A 170 -6.12 -19.47 -2.86
N THR A 171 -6.98 -18.46 -2.89
CA THR A 171 -6.68 -17.11 -2.43
C THR A 171 -6.38 -17.10 -0.93
N ASP A 172 -7.16 -17.86 -0.14
CA ASP A 172 -6.95 -18.02 1.30
C ASP A 172 -5.62 -18.70 1.63
N ARG A 173 -5.21 -19.70 0.85
CA ARG A 173 -3.89 -20.34 1.00
C ARG A 173 -2.77 -19.35 0.72
N MET A 174 -2.89 -18.55 -0.34
CA MET A 174 -1.92 -17.50 -0.67
C MET A 174 -1.84 -16.43 0.43
N TYR A 175 -2.99 -15.91 0.90
CA TYR A 175 -3.01 -14.92 1.99
C TYR A 175 -2.42 -15.48 3.29
N ARG A 176 -2.72 -16.73 3.65
CA ARG A 176 -2.12 -17.37 4.83
C ARG A 176 -0.60 -17.52 4.71
N LYS A 177 -0.10 -17.93 3.54
CA LYS A 177 1.35 -17.99 3.28
C LYS A 177 1.98 -16.61 3.47
N ASN A 178 1.44 -15.59 2.80
CA ASN A 178 1.94 -14.22 2.86
C ASN A 178 1.88 -13.57 4.26
N ALA A 179 0.92 -14.00 5.09
CA ALA A 179 0.75 -13.53 6.47
C ALA A 179 1.73 -14.18 7.46
N ARG A 180 2.26 -15.37 7.13
CA ARG A 180 3.29 -16.05 7.92
C ARG A 180 4.71 -15.61 7.55
N GLU A 181 4.90 -15.04 6.37
CA GLU A 181 6.19 -14.47 5.99
C GLU A 181 6.50 -13.23 6.83
N PRO A 182 7.77 -13.03 7.21
CA PRO A 182 8.16 -11.84 7.95
C PRO A 182 7.93 -10.57 7.14
N TRP A 183 7.84 -9.47 7.86
CA TRP A 183 7.74 -8.14 7.28
C TRP A 183 9.14 -7.58 7.15
N LEU A 184 9.67 -7.58 5.93
CA LEU A 184 10.77 -6.72 5.55
C LEU A 184 10.17 -5.38 5.08
N LEU A 185 10.42 -4.32 5.84
CA LEU A 185 9.91 -2.98 5.58
C LEU A 185 11.04 -2.08 5.10
N PHE A 186 10.75 -1.30 4.07
CA PHE A 186 11.67 -0.37 3.45
C PHE A 186 11.07 1.03 3.46
N THR A 187 11.83 2.03 3.89
CA THR A 187 11.30 3.37 4.13
C THR A 187 12.32 4.47 3.84
N SER A 188 11.85 5.64 3.42
CA SER A 188 12.66 6.86 3.37
C SER A 188 12.83 7.53 4.74
N LEU A 189 11.97 7.19 5.71
CA LEU A 189 11.94 7.82 7.02
C LEU A 189 13.20 7.48 7.83
N MET A 190 13.91 8.51 8.26
CA MET A 190 15.12 8.41 9.08
C MET A 190 14.80 8.61 10.56
N GLY A 191 15.55 7.96 11.45
CA GLY A 191 15.50 8.21 12.91
C GLY A 191 14.33 7.54 13.65
N TYR A 192 13.47 6.80 12.96
CA TYR A 192 12.35 6.10 13.61
C TYR A 192 12.80 4.82 14.31
N LYS A 193 12.31 4.63 15.54
CA LYS A 193 12.41 3.36 16.25
C LYS A 193 11.69 2.25 15.45
N PRO A 194 12.20 1.00 15.44
CA PRO A 194 11.59 -0.10 14.68
C PRO A 194 10.09 -0.30 14.96
N ARG A 195 9.68 -0.17 16.22
CA ARG A 195 8.25 -0.26 16.62
C ARG A 195 7.38 0.80 15.95
N GLY A 196 7.92 2.01 15.71
CA GLY A 196 7.23 3.11 15.04
C GLY A 196 6.93 2.80 13.58
N ILE A 197 7.95 2.35 12.82
CA ILE A 197 7.78 1.95 11.41
C ILE A 197 6.79 0.79 11.29
N VAL A 198 6.90 -0.21 12.17
CA VAL A 198 5.96 -1.35 12.20
C VAL A 198 4.54 -0.88 12.52
N LYS A 199 4.36 0.12 13.42
CA LYS A 199 3.05 0.70 13.73
C LYS A 199 2.46 1.40 12.50
N ILE A 200 3.23 2.26 11.81
CA ILE A 200 2.80 2.95 10.59
C ILE A 200 2.37 1.93 9.53
N TYR A 201 3.24 0.97 9.21
CA TYR A 201 2.95 -0.05 8.21
C TYR A 201 1.73 -0.92 8.57
N SER A 202 1.56 -1.26 9.86
CA SER A 202 0.45 -2.12 10.29
C SER A 202 -0.93 -1.51 10.02
N ARG A 203 -1.03 -0.18 9.95
CA ARG A 203 -2.27 0.55 9.69
C ARG A 203 -2.76 0.42 8.25
N ARG A 204 -1.93 -0.05 7.30
CA ARG A 204 -2.36 -0.31 5.90
C ARG A 204 -3.60 -1.20 5.79
N MET A 205 -3.81 -2.07 6.78
CA MET A 205 -4.97 -2.97 6.81
C MET A 205 -6.31 -2.23 6.86
N GLN A 206 -6.32 -0.95 7.23
CA GLN A 206 -7.51 -0.10 7.21
C GLN A 206 -8.09 0.05 5.78
N THR A 207 -7.26 0.16 4.75
CA THR A 207 -7.78 0.23 3.36
C THR A 207 -8.35 -1.10 2.89
N GLU A 208 -7.73 -2.20 3.29
CA GLU A 208 -8.30 -3.52 3.05
C GLU A 208 -9.65 -3.71 3.78
N GLN A 209 -9.83 -3.11 4.96
CA GLN A 209 -11.13 -3.05 5.63
C GLN A 209 -12.14 -2.24 4.79
N ASN A 210 -11.77 -1.04 4.31
CA ASN A 210 -12.66 -0.26 3.44
C ASN A 210 -13.09 -1.06 2.20
N PHE A 211 -12.15 -1.75 1.52
CA PHE A 211 -12.51 -2.59 0.38
C PHE A 211 -13.47 -3.72 0.72
N ARG A 212 -13.36 -4.31 1.92
CA ARG A 212 -14.31 -5.35 2.36
C ARG A 212 -15.67 -4.77 2.64
N ASP A 213 -15.75 -3.63 3.30
CA ASP A 213 -17.02 -2.96 3.62
C ASP A 213 -17.74 -2.59 2.33
N GLU A 214 -17.03 -2.00 1.36
CA GLU A 214 -17.61 -1.67 0.05
C GLU A 214 -18.15 -2.89 -0.71
N LYS A 215 -17.43 -4.01 -0.65
CA LYS A 215 -17.80 -5.24 -1.34
C LYS A 215 -18.87 -6.04 -0.60
N SER A 216 -19.06 -5.81 0.69
CA SER A 216 -19.98 -6.56 1.55
C SER A 216 -21.42 -6.19 1.24
N GLU A 217 -22.24 -7.18 0.90
CA GLU A 217 -23.69 -6.99 0.66
C GLU A 217 -24.45 -6.72 1.95
N ARG A 218 -24.07 -7.38 3.05
CA ARG A 218 -24.81 -7.32 4.31
C ARG A 218 -24.36 -6.19 5.23
N TYR A 219 -23.08 -5.84 5.19
CA TYR A 219 -22.45 -4.94 6.16
C TYR A 219 -21.81 -3.70 5.55
N GLY A 220 -22.04 -3.44 4.26
CA GLY A 220 -21.59 -2.21 3.63
C GLY A 220 -22.31 -1.94 2.32
N LEU A 221 -21.60 -1.54 1.27
CA LEU A 221 -22.22 -0.93 0.08
C LEU A 221 -22.69 -1.92 -0.99
N GLY A 222 -22.50 -3.22 -0.77
CA GLY A 222 -23.00 -4.26 -1.66
C GLY A 222 -22.52 -4.15 -3.11
N LEU A 223 -21.30 -3.65 -3.35
CA LEU A 223 -20.79 -3.48 -4.71
C LEU A 223 -20.73 -4.79 -5.51
N ARG A 224 -20.66 -5.94 -4.82
CA ARG A 224 -20.80 -7.28 -5.44
C ARG A 224 -22.17 -7.52 -6.08
N ALA A 225 -23.24 -7.06 -5.45
CA ALA A 225 -24.59 -7.18 -5.97
C ALA A 225 -24.85 -6.26 -7.18
N SER A 226 -24.06 -5.19 -7.35
CA SER A 226 -24.23 -4.23 -8.45
C SER A 226 -24.06 -4.82 -9.86
N LYS A 227 -23.33 -5.94 -10.00
CA LYS A 227 -22.98 -6.65 -11.24
C LYS A 227 -22.54 -5.74 -12.42
N SER A 228 -22.07 -4.54 -12.12
CA SER A 228 -21.78 -3.51 -13.12
C SER A 228 -20.51 -3.86 -13.90
N ARG A 229 -20.59 -3.80 -15.24
CA ARG A 229 -19.45 -4.02 -16.16
C ARG A 229 -18.96 -2.74 -16.85
N GLY A 230 -19.67 -1.63 -16.67
CA GLY A 230 -19.31 -0.34 -17.26
C GLY A 230 -18.34 0.44 -16.38
N LYS A 231 -17.14 0.77 -16.90
CA LYS A 231 -16.12 1.57 -16.20
C LYS A 231 -16.72 2.85 -15.58
N LYS A 232 -17.53 3.59 -16.33
CA LYS A 232 -18.15 4.85 -15.86
C LYS A 232 -19.03 4.62 -14.62
N ARG A 233 -19.88 3.59 -14.64
CA ARG A 233 -20.77 3.25 -13.52
C ARG A 233 -19.97 2.81 -12.30
N ILE A 234 -18.95 1.97 -12.50
CA ILE A 234 -18.05 1.55 -11.41
C ILE A 234 -17.32 2.77 -10.82
N SER A 235 -16.86 3.72 -11.64
CA SER A 235 -16.23 4.95 -11.14
C SER A 235 -17.16 5.78 -10.27
N VAL A 236 -18.45 5.88 -10.62
CA VAL A 236 -19.44 6.57 -9.80
C VAL A 236 -19.69 5.82 -8.49
N LEU A 237 -19.82 4.50 -8.53
CA LEU A 237 -19.97 3.68 -7.32
C LEU A 237 -18.76 3.80 -6.39
N CYS A 238 -17.54 3.79 -6.94
CA CYS A 238 -16.32 4.02 -6.18
C CYS A 238 -16.26 5.44 -5.60
N LEU A 239 -16.81 6.44 -6.28
CA LEU A 239 -16.89 7.82 -5.79
C LEU A 239 -17.86 7.94 -4.61
N LEU A 240 -19.01 7.27 -4.66
CA LEU A 240 -19.98 7.24 -3.56
C LEU A 240 -19.44 6.48 -2.33
N ALA A 241 -18.61 5.47 -2.59
CA ALA A 241 -17.93 4.68 -1.57
C ALA A 241 -16.68 5.35 -0.99
N THR A 242 -16.11 6.30 -1.73
CA THR A 242 -15.02 7.14 -1.23
C THR A 242 -15.62 8.17 -0.31
#